data_AF-A0A732KTI6-F1
#
_entry.id   AF-A0A732KTI6-F1
#
_cell.length_a   1.000
_cell.length_b   1.000
_cell.length_c   1.000
_cell.angle_alpha   90.00
_cell.angle_beta   90.00
_cell.angle_gamma   90.00
#
_symmetry.space_group_name_H-M   'P 1'
#
loop_
_entity.id
_entity.type
_entity.pdbx_description
1 polymer ?
#
loop_
_entity_poly.entity_id
_entity_poly.type
_entity_poly.pdbx_seq_one_letter_code
_entity_poly.pdbx_strand_id
1 'polypeptide(L)'
;KGTASFCACVEVKTRTWANMQGATALKFGIYYGKSKSDPTVRYRFTQKFGDDDSTNKEVFANVKDALLDLIQSGKELDFRAIDENPLSQMFKAKILSLYFPEHFINICSKDHLKEIAMEMGIKEQQFISKYQHLLFKKKLEHKITRNWSNPKYMSFLYAQFIRKDLSSAPAVIVKKPQKRNHPEVNFEEITDNRDLIGKKSEEYALNWEKNRLIGLGYSKLAEEIDDRRNRPTYGYDFLSFNAPGDERYIEVKSIGRDGKEGAFRFFLSGNELTVSNLSNHSKNYYFYLVQYGKDGEPCNLYVKHAQDLYTNSEMSPCAYVVRFDLEEPA
;
A
#
# COMPACT_ATOMS: atom_id res chain seq x y z
N LYS A 1 -0.25 13.79 12.46
CA LYS A 1 -0.85 12.57 11.84
C LYS A 1 0.28 11.58 11.61
N GLY A 2 0.32 10.46 12.34
CA GLY A 2 1.42 9.50 12.23
C GLY A 2 1.18 8.52 11.08
N THR A 3 1.93 8.66 9.98
CA THR A 3 2.00 7.70 8.86
C THR A 3 2.53 6.32 9.28
N ALA A 4 3.11 6.22 10.48
CA ALA A 4 3.61 4.99 11.11
C ALA A 4 2.69 4.39 12.19
N SER A 5 1.51 4.97 12.47
CA SER A 5 0.60 4.45 13.50
C SER A 5 0.02 3.07 13.14
N PHE A 6 -0.32 2.25 14.14
CA PHE A 6 -0.94 0.93 13.94
C PHE A 6 -2.18 1.00 13.04
N CYS A 7 -3.09 1.95 13.30
CA CYS A 7 -4.30 2.14 12.49
C CYS A 7 -3.96 2.52 11.03
N ALA A 8 -2.93 3.36 10.81
CA ALA A 8 -2.47 3.69 9.46
C ALA A 8 -1.87 2.46 8.74
N CYS A 9 -1.11 1.62 9.46
CA CYS A 9 -0.60 0.37 8.92
C CYS A 9 -1.74 -0.58 8.53
N VAL A 10 -2.70 -0.81 9.43
CA VAL A 10 -3.82 -1.74 9.18
C VAL A 10 -4.76 -1.22 8.09
N GLU A 11 -5.07 0.07 8.02
CA GLU A 11 -6.01 0.60 7.03
C GLU A 11 -5.35 0.94 5.69
N VAL A 12 -4.25 1.69 5.71
CA VAL A 12 -3.65 2.26 4.48
C VAL A 12 -2.66 1.28 3.85
N LYS A 13 -1.70 0.77 4.64
CA LYS A 13 -0.62 -0.09 4.11
C LYS A 13 -1.11 -1.46 3.65
N THR A 14 -2.22 -1.95 4.21
CA THR A 14 -2.80 -3.24 3.79
C THR A 14 -4.11 -3.08 2.99
N ARG A 15 -4.32 -1.91 2.37
CA ARG A 15 -5.51 -1.63 1.56
C ARG A 15 -5.71 -2.60 0.39
N THR A 16 -4.62 -3.03 -0.23
CA THR A 16 -4.62 -4.05 -1.31
C THR A 16 -5.03 -5.43 -0.81
N TRP A 17 -4.78 -5.73 0.47
CA TRP A 17 -5.22 -6.97 1.10
C TRP A 17 -6.72 -6.97 1.39
N ALA A 18 -7.23 -5.94 2.06
CA ALA A 18 -8.67 -5.77 2.28
C ALA A 18 -8.98 -4.30 2.55
N ASN A 19 -9.90 -3.72 1.81
CA ASN A 19 -10.26 -2.33 1.99
C ASN A 19 -11.25 -2.17 3.15
N MET A 20 -10.93 -1.28 4.09
CA MET A 20 -11.82 -0.87 5.19
C MET A 20 -11.99 0.66 5.27
N GLN A 21 -11.56 1.39 4.23
CA GLN A 21 -11.77 2.83 4.10
C GLN A 21 -13.24 3.11 3.79
N GLY A 22 -13.72 4.29 4.20
CA GLY A 22 -15.13 4.70 4.06
C GLY A 22 -15.96 4.52 5.33
N ALA A 23 -15.52 3.68 6.28
CA ALA A 23 -16.08 3.63 7.62
C ALA A 23 -15.39 4.62 8.58
N THR A 24 -16.14 5.08 9.58
CA THR A 24 -15.69 6.05 10.58
C THR A 24 -14.48 5.55 11.37
N ALA A 25 -13.61 6.47 11.80
CA ALA A 25 -12.42 6.13 12.58
C ALA A 25 -12.76 5.52 13.97
N LEU A 26 -14.01 5.65 14.42
CA LEU A 26 -14.55 4.95 15.60
C LEU A 26 -14.36 3.43 15.53
N LYS A 27 -14.22 2.85 14.33
CA LYS A 27 -13.98 1.42 14.13
C LYS A 27 -12.73 0.88 14.83
N PHE A 28 -11.75 1.76 15.13
CA PHE A 28 -10.49 1.42 15.80
C PHE A 28 -10.59 1.46 17.34
N GLY A 29 -11.74 1.83 17.92
CA GLY A 29 -11.91 1.98 19.37
C GLY A 29 -11.42 3.34 19.87
N ILE A 30 -10.15 3.70 19.59
CA ILE A 30 -9.57 5.02 19.88
C ILE A 30 -8.83 5.58 18.65
N TYR A 31 -8.96 6.88 18.40
CA TYR A 31 -8.29 7.55 17.28
C TYR A 31 -8.00 9.02 17.58
N TYR A 32 -7.01 9.59 16.89
CA TYR A 32 -6.68 11.01 16.97
C TYR A 32 -7.23 11.75 15.74
N GLY A 33 -8.22 12.62 15.93
CA GLY A 33 -8.88 13.29 14.82
C GLY A 33 -10.04 14.21 15.21
N LYS A 34 -10.81 14.59 14.19
CA LYS A 34 -12.03 15.41 14.30
C LYS A 34 -13.28 14.60 13.94
N SER A 35 -14.46 15.06 14.36
CA SER A 35 -15.75 14.53 13.90
C SER A 35 -16.46 15.56 13.02
N LYS A 36 -17.63 15.20 12.45
CA LYS A 36 -18.46 16.16 11.72
C LYS A 36 -19.06 17.23 12.64
N SER A 37 -19.40 16.85 13.88
CA SER A 37 -20.01 17.72 14.89
C SER A 37 -19.00 18.55 15.69
N ASP A 38 -17.74 18.10 15.73
CA ASP A 38 -16.69 18.75 16.51
C ASP A 38 -15.38 18.76 15.69
N PRO A 39 -15.01 19.93 15.13
CA PRO A 39 -13.85 20.07 14.25
C PRO A 39 -12.51 20.04 15.00
N THR A 40 -12.52 20.06 16.33
CA THR A 40 -11.28 20.03 17.14
C THR A 40 -10.54 18.71 16.93
N VAL A 41 -9.21 18.79 16.78
CA VAL A 41 -8.36 17.61 16.62
C VAL A 41 -7.88 17.15 17.99
N ARG A 42 -8.43 16.04 18.46
CA ARG A 42 -8.10 15.43 19.76
C ARG A 42 -8.22 13.91 19.71
N TYR A 43 -7.75 13.24 20.76
CA TYR A 43 -8.10 11.84 20.95
C TYR A 43 -9.60 11.70 21.18
N ARG A 44 -10.17 10.67 20.58
CA ARG A 44 -11.59 10.31 20.63
C ARG A 44 -11.70 8.81 20.71
N PHE A 45 -12.67 8.32 21.46
CA PHE A 45 -12.89 6.89 21.61
C PHE A 45 -14.37 6.55 21.65
N THR A 46 -14.65 5.25 21.49
CA THR A 46 -16.00 4.72 21.67
C THR A 46 -16.22 4.34 23.13
N GLN A 47 -17.44 4.54 23.62
CA GLN A 47 -17.88 4.18 24.98
C GLN A 47 -17.71 2.68 25.34
N LYS A 48 -17.38 1.83 24.35
CA LYS A 48 -17.04 0.41 24.55
C LYS A 48 -15.69 0.18 25.25
N PHE A 49 -14.79 1.16 25.22
CA PHE A 49 -13.42 1.02 25.71
C PHE A 49 -13.08 1.99 26.85
N GLY A 50 -14.05 2.79 27.30
CA GLY A 50 -13.94 3.75 28.41
C GLY A 50 -15.11 4.72 28.38
N ASP A 51 -15.29 5.41 29.49
CA ASP A 51 -16.33 6.42 29.72
C ASP A 51 -15.76 7.86 29.69
N ASP A 52 -16.59 8.84 30.01
CA ASP A 52 -16.21 10.26 29.99
C ASP A 52 -15.15 10.62 31.05
N ASP A 53 -14.99 9.77 32.08
CA ASP A 53 -13.98 9.91 33.14
C ASP A 53 -12.67 9.18 32.78
N SER A 54 -12.69 8.31 31.77
CA SER A 54 -11.53 7.50 31.36
C SER A 54 -10.45 8.34 30.66
N THR A 55 -9.20 8.10 31.03
CA THR A 55 -8.06 8.72 30.36
C THR A 55 -7.78 8.07 29.00
N ASN A 56 -7.24 8.83 28.05
CA ASN A 56 -6.85 8.28 26.73
C ASN A 56 -5.88 7.09 26.83
N LYS A 57 -5.08 7.01 27.91
CA LYS A 57 -4.11 5.94 28.14
C LYS A 57 -4.80 4.64 28.57
N GLU A 58 -5.79 4.72 29.46
CA GLU A 58 -6.61 3.58 29.88
C GLU A 58 -7.41 3.02 28.71
N VAL A 59 -8.07 3.90 27.95
CA VAL A 59 -8.83 3.48 26.77
C VAL A 59 -7.93 2.82 25.72
N PHE A 60 -6.73 3.35 25.51
CA PHE A 60 -5.76 2.73 24.62
C PHE A 60 -5.34 1.34 25.12
N ALA A 61 -5.12 1.16 26.43
CA ALA A 61 -4.83 -0.15 27.02
C ALA A 61 -5.98 -1.13 26.78
N ASN A 62 -7.23 -0.72 27.02
CA ASN A 62 -8.42 -1.55 26.78
C ASN A 62 -8.56 -1.98 25.30
N VAL A 63 -8.27 -1.08 24.35
CA VAL A 63 -8.27 -1.42 22.92
C VAL A 63 -7.14 -2.41 22.59
N LYS A 64 -5.96 -2.23 23.19
CA LYS A 64 -4.82 -3.13 23.01
C LYS A 64 -5.13 -4.53 23.56
N ASP A 65 -5.71 -4.62 24.75
CA ASP A 65 -6.07 -5.89 25.36
C ASP A 65 -7.13 -6.61 24.53
N ALA A 66 -8.15 -5.90 24.04
CA ALA A 66 -9.13 -6.46 23.12
C ALA A 66 -8.51 -6.96 21.80
N LEU A 67 -7.46 -6.31 21.29
CA LEU A 67 -6.72 -6.80 20.12
C LEU A 67 -5.95 -8.08 20.43
N LEU A 68 -5.31 -8.16 21.60
CA LEU A 68 -4.58 -9.36 22.03
C LEU A 68 -5.55 -10.55 22.24
N ASP A 69 -6.69 -10.32 22.89
CA ASP A 69 -7.74 -11.32 23.09
C ASP A 69 -8.31 -11.82 21.75
N LEU A 70 -8.50 -10.91 20.79
CA LEU A 70 -8.93 -11.27 19.43
C LEU A 70 -7.92 -12.19 18.74
N ILE A 71 -6.62 -11.90 18.87
CA ILE A 71 -5.56 -12.73 18.30
C ILE A 71 -5.54 -14.11 18.95
N GLN A 72 -5.67 -14.19 20.28
CA GLN A 72 -5.72 -15.46 20.99
C GLN A 72 -6.95 -16.29 20.57
N SER A 73 -8.13 -15.68 20.58
CA SER A 73 -9.38 -16.33 20.14
C SER A 73 -9.30 -16.78 18.68
N GLY A 74 -8.66 -15.98 17.81
CA GLY A 74 -8.41 -16.30 16.42
C GLY A 74 -7.51 -17.53 16.23
N LYS A 75 -6.49 -17.68 17.06
CA LYS A 75 -5.58 -18.83 17.07
C LYS A 75 -6.29 -20.11 17.46
N GLU A 76 -7.22 -20.03 18.41
CA GLU A 76 -8.01 -21.17 18.92
C GLU A 76 -9.24 -21.47 18.05
N LEU A 77 -9.55 -20.61 17.08
CA LEU A 77 -10.79 -20.63 16.29
C LEU A 77 -12.06 -20.59 17.17
N ASP A 78 -11.99 -19.88 18.30
CA ASP A 78 -13.15 -19.62 19.15
C ASP A 78 -14.01 -18.51 18.53
N PHE A 79 -14.92 -18.92 17.64
CA PHE A 79 -15.82 -18.00 16.93
C PHE A 79 -16.73 -17.20 17.86
N ARG A 80 -17.07 -17.75 19.04
CA ARG A 80 -17.91 -17.04 20.00
C ARG A 80 -17.12 -15.89 20.63
N ALA A 81 -15.93 -16.19 21.16
CA ALA A 81 -15.06 -15.17 21.76
C ALA A 81 -14.65 -14.09 20.75
N ILE A 82 -14.38 -14.48 19.50
CA ILE A 82 -14.11 -13.53 18.41
C ILE A 82 -15.30 -12.59 18.19
N ASP A 83 -16.52 -13.11 18.10
CA ASP A 83 -17.70 -12.30 17.80
C ASP A 83 -18.18 -11.46 18.98
N GLU A 84 -17.98 -11.91 20.22
CA GLU A 84 -18.26 -11.17 21.46
C GLU A 84 -17.21 -10.08 21.74
N ASN A 85 -16.01 -10.17 21.16
CA ASN A 85 -14.97 -9.15 21.30
C ASN A 85 -15.48 -7.74 20.92
N PRO A 86 -15.17 -6.70 21.72
CA PRO A 86 -15.78 -5.36 21.60
C PRO A 86 -15.39 -4.59 20.33
N LEU A 87 -14.31 -5.00 19.65
CA LEU A 87 -13.83 -4.37 18.41
C LEU A 87 -14.91 -4.42 17.31
N SER A 88 -14.88 -3.43 16.41
CA SER A 88 -15.84 -3.39 15.31
C SER A 88 -15.66 -4.58 14.36
N GLN A 89 -16.76 -5.07 13.77
CA GLN A 89 -16.71 -6.26 12.92
C GLN A 89 -15.70 -6.16 11.78
N MET A 90 -15.62 -5.01 11.10
CA MET A 90 -14.66 -4.83 10.03
C MET A 90 -13.21 -4.89 10.54
N PHE A 91 -12.97 -4.38 11.74
CA PHE A 91 -11.64 -4.40 12.32
C PHE A 91 -11.26 -5.81 12.78
N LYS A 92 -12.19 -6.55 13.40
CA LYS A 92 -12.01 -7.96 13.75
C LYS A 92 -11.65 -8.81 12.55
N ALA A 93 -12.49 -8.78 11.52
CA ALA A 93 -12.28 -9.54 10.30
C ALA A 93 -10.95 -9.19 9.61
N LYS A 94 -10.57 -7.91 9.60
CA LYS A 94 -9.29 -7.46 9.03
C LYS A 94 -8.10 -8.02 9.80
N ILE A 95 -8.08 -7.85 11.12
CA ILE A 95 -6.99 -8.32 11.97
C ILE A 95 -6.83 -9.84 11.83
N LEU A 96 -7.93 -10.59 11.91
CA LEU A 96 -7.92 -12.05 11.72
C LEU A 96 -7.35 -12.44 10.35
N SER A 97 -7.77 -11.78 9.28
CA SER A 97 -7.25 -12.09 7.92
C SER A 97 -5.78 -11.74 7.74
N LEU A 98 -5.22 -10.80 8.50
CA LEU A 98 -3.81 -10.40 8.42
C LEU A 98 -2.92 -11.34 9.22
N TYR A 99 -3.33 -11.71 10.44
CA TYR A 99 -2.54 -12.56 11.34
C TYR A 99 -2.73 -14.05 11.06
N PHE A 100 -3.89 -14.44 10.52
CA PHE A 100 -4.26 -15.82 10.24
C PHE A 100 -4.81 -15.98 8.81
N PRO A 101 -4.02 -15.63 7.77
CA PRO A 101 -4.47 -15.71 6.38
C PRO A 101 -4.85 -17.13 5.94
N GLU A 102 -4.31 -18.16 6.61
CA GLU A 102 -4.63 -19.57 6.38
C GLU A 102 -5.88 -20.07 7.13
N HIS A 103 -6.63 -19.16 7.77
CA HIS A 103 -7.84 -19.52 8.50
C HIS A 103 -9.01 -18.57 8.21
N PHE A 104 -8.74 -17.32 7.82
CA PHE A 104 -9.76 -16.29 7.64
C PHE A 104 -9.58 -15.56 6.31
N ILE A 105 -10.63 -15.56 5.49
CA ILE A 105 -10.62 -14.81 4.22
C ILE A 105 -10.60 -13.29 4.47
N ASN A 106 -9.98 -12.54 3.57
CA ASN A 106 -9.80 -11.09 3.63
C ASN A 106 -11.07 -10.28 3.26
N ILE A 107 -12.24 -10.68 3.78
CA ILE A 107 -13.53 -9.97 3.62
C ILE A 107 -13.96 -9.39 4.96
N CYS A 108 -14.06 -8.06 5.05
CA CYS A 108 -14.36 -7.37 6.31
C CYS A 108 -15.84 -7.07 6.56
N SER A 109 -16.65 -7.01 5.50
CA SER A 109 -18.08 -6.67 5.60
C SER A 109 -18.89 -7.86 6.13
N LYS A 110 -19.67 -7.62 7.19
CA LYS A 110 -20.60 -8.61 7.76
C LYS A 110 -21.61 -9.09 6.71
N ASP A 111 -22.18 -8.14 5.98
CA ASP A 111 -23.28 -8.42 5.05
C ASP A 111 -22.76 -9.21 3.85
N HIS A 112 -21.60 -8.83 3.30
CA HIS A 112 -20.99 -9.59 2.20
C HIS A 112 -20.52 -10.98 2.65
N LEU A 113 -19.98 -11.13 3.87
CA LEU A 113 -19.63 -12.45 4.40
C LEU A 113 -20.85 -13.37 4.44
N LYS A 114 -21.99 -12.87 4.93
CA LYS A 114 -23.25 -13.63 4.98
C LYS A 114 -23.76 -13.94 3.57
N GLU A 115 -23.92 -12.92 2.74
CA GLU A 115 -24.46 -13.06 1.39
C GLU A 115 -23.67 -14.07 0.55
N ILE A 116 -22.34 -13.92 0.50
CA ILE A 116 -21.47 -14.86 -0.22
C ILE A 116 -21.56 -16.27 0.39
N ALA A 117 -21.59 -16.38 1.71
CA ALA A 117 -21.70 -17.69 2.35
C ALA A 117 -23.01 -18.41 1.98
N MET A 118 -24.13 -17.70 2.01
CA MET A 118 -25.44 -18.26 1.63
C MET A 118 -25.46 -18.69 0.17
N GLU A 119 -24.97 -17.86 -0.75
CA GLU A 119 -24.86 -18.17 -2.18
C GLU A 119 -23.95 -19.39 -2.44
N MET A 120 -22.93 -19.60 -1.60
CA MET A 120 -22.05 -20.77 -1.64
C MET A 120 -22.62 -22.01 -0.92
N GLY A 121 -23.87 -21.97 -0.48
CA GLY A 121 -24.54 -23.08 0.21
C GLY A 121 -24.01 -23.33 1.63
N ILE A 122 -23.30 -22.38 2.24
CA ILE A 122 -22.94 -22.46 3.66
C ILE A 122 -24.20 -22.15 4.47
N LYS A 123 -24.62 -23.11 5.30
CA LYS A 123 -25.76 -22.94 6.21
C LYS A 123 -25.57 -21.75 7.14
N GLU A 124 -26.67 -21.17 7.59
CA GLU A 124 -26.65 -20.07 8.55
C GLU A 124 -25.83 -20.42 9.80
N GLN A 125 -24.93 -19.51 10.16
CA GLN A 125 -24.08 -19.55 11.32
C GLN A 125 -24.44 -18.41 12.28
N GLN A 126 -24.31 -18.71 13.57
CA GLN A 126 -24.51 -17.75 14.66
C GLN A 126 -23.44 -16.65 14.66
N PHE A 127 -22.18 -17.00 14.38
CA PHE A 127 -21.03 -16.11 14.47
C PHE A 127 -20.51 -15.73 13.09
N ILE A 128 -20.19 -14.44 12.89
CA ILE A 128 -19.74 -13.87 11.63
C ILE A 128 -18.33 -14.31 11.28
N SER A 129 -17.44 -14.40 12.27
CA SER A 129 -16.09 -14.95 12.10
C SER A 129 -16.11 -16.38 11.56
N LYS A 130 -17.16 -17.15 11.86
CA LYS A 130 -17.33 -18.50 11.33
C LYS A 130 -17.61 -18.51 9.82
N TYR A 131 -18.38 -17.55 9.28
CA TYR A 131 -18.51 -17.41 7.83
C TYR A 131 -17.17 -17.10 7.18
N GLN A 132 -16.38 -16.21 7.79
CA GLN A 132 -15.05 -15.85 7.29
C GLN A 132 -14.13 -17.08 7.21
N HIS A 133 -14.19 -17.95 8.22
CA HIS A 133 -13.45 -19.22 8.24
C HIS A 133 -13.96 -20.24 7.21
N LEU A 134 -15.28 -20.42 7.12
CA LEU A 134 -15.88 -21.40 6.21
C LEU A 134 -15.69 -21.03 4.74
N LEU A 135 -15.74 -19.74 4.41
CA LEU A 135 -15.42 -19.26 3.06
C LEU A 135 -13.96 -19.53 2.68
N PHE A 136 -13.04 -19.39 3.64
CA PHE A 136 -11.65 -19.80 3.44
C PHE A 136 -11.55 -21.32 3.24
N LYS A 137 -12.27 -22.15 4.01
CA LYS A 137 -12.29 -23.60 3.76
C LYS A 137 -12.83 -23.96 2.38
N LYS A 138 -13.88 -23.28 1.90
CA LYS A 138 -14.41 -23.46 0.54
C LYS A 138 -13.37 -23.19 -0.55
N LYS A 139 -12.49 -22.20 -0.34
CA LYS A 139 -11.35 -21.94 -1.23
C LYS A 139 -10.46 -23.19 -1.39
N LEU A 140 -10.12 -23.82 -0.27
CA LEU A 140 -9.21 -24.96 -0.20
C LEU A 140 -9.83 -26.26 -0.72
N GLU A 141 -11.13 -26.47 -0.50
CA GLU A 141 -11.87 -27.64 -0.98
C GLU A 141 -11.84 -27.73 -2.51
N HIS A 142 -11.91 -26.59 -3.20
CA HIS A 142 -12.07 -26.57 -4.65
C HIS A 142 -10.72 -26.67 -5.40
N LYS A 143 -10.69 -27.50 -6.46
CA LYS A 143 -9.47 -27.85 -7.21
C LYS A 143 -8.74 -26.65 -7.81
N ILE A 144 -9.48 -25.66 -8.28
CA ILE A 144 -8.93 -24.49 -8.97
C ILE A 144 -8.48 -23.41 -7.98
N THR A 145 -9.26 -23.17 -6.93
CA THR A 145 -9.10 -22.01 -6.05
C THR A 145 -8.17 -22.27 -4.86
N ARG A 146 -7.85 -23.54 -4.56
CA ARG A 146 -6.99 -23.90 -3.42
C ARG A 146 -5.66 -23.17 -3.43
N ASN A 147 -5.06 -23.02 -4.61
CA ASN A 147 -3.76 -22.41 -4.83
C ASN A 147 -3.84 -20.89 -5.11
N TRP A 148 -5.03 -20.30 -5.08
CA TRP A 148 -5.16 -18.86 -5.29
C TRP A 148 -4.72 -18.10 -4.03
N SER A 149 -4.25 -16.87 -4.21
CA SER A 149 -4.10 -15.95 -3.08
C SER A 149 -5.48 -15.54 -2.55
N ASN A 150 -5.55 -15.18 -1.26
CA ASN A 150 -6.78 -14.68 -0.66
C ASN A 150 -7.34 -13.43 -1.39
N PRO A 151 -6.53 -12.42 -1.77
CA PRO A 151 -6.99 -11.30 -2.61
C PRO A 151 -7.62 -11.72 -3.93
N LYS A 152 -7.03 -12.69 -4.65
CA LYS A 152 -7.58 -13.20 -5.91
C LYS A 152 -8.93 -13.89 -5.69
N TYR A 153 -9.00 -14.76 -4.68
CA TYR A 153 -10.23 -15.48 -4.36
C TYR A 153 -11.34 -14.54 -3.89
N MET A 154 -11.03 -13.58 -3.02
CA MET A 154 -11.95 -12.51 -2.64
C MET A 154 -12.47 -11.75 -3.88
N SER A 155 -11.59 -11.34 -4.80
CA SER A 155 -11.98 -10.61 -6.01
C SER A 155 -13.00 -11.40 -6.85
N PHE A 156 -12.76 -12.70 -7.02
CA PHE A 156 -13.68 -13.62 -7.67
C PHE A 156 -15.03 -13.71 -6.95
N LEU A 157 -15.05 -13.90 -5.62
CA LEU A 157 -16.30 -13.99 -4.86
C LEU A 157 -17.13 -12.71 -5.00
N TYR A 158 -16.49 -11.54 -4.98
CA TYR A 158 -17.19 -10.28 -5.22
C TYR A 158 -17.73 -10.15 -6.65
N ALA A 159 -16.95 -10.57 -7.65
CA ALA A 159 -17.39 -10.55 -9.05
C ALA A 159 -18.60 -11.46 -9.26
N GLN A 160 -18.58 -12.66 -8.66
CA GLN A 160 -19.61 -13.67 -8.82
C GLN A 160 -20.89 -13.30 -8.06
N PHE A 161 -20.79 -12.97 -6.77
CA PHE A 161 -21.95 -12.98 -5.88
C PHE A 161 -22.46 -11.57 -5.55
N ILE A 162 -21.57 -10.59 -5.43
CA ILE A 162 -21.94 -9.22 -5.01
C ILE A 162 -22.23 -8.34 -6.23
N ARG A 163 -21.29 -8.27 -7.18
CA ARG A 163 -21.45 -7.44 -8.40
C ARG A 163 -22.17 -8.18 -9.51
N LYS A 164 -22.16 -9.52 -9.48
CA LYS A 164 -22.80 -10.41 -10.46
C LYS A 164 -22.30 -10.23 -11.89
N ASP A 165 -21.05 -9.76 -12.02
CA ASP A 165 -20.35 -9.49 -13.29
C ASP A 165 -20.20 -10.76 -14.15
N LEU A 166 -20.14 -11.93 -13.51
CA LEU A 166 -19.88 -13.23 -14.13
C LEU A 166 -21.16 -13.99 -14.51
N SER A 167 -22.30 -13.61 -13.94
CA SER A 167 -23.62 -14.19 -14.21
C SER A 167 -24.39 -13.47 -15.32
N SER A 168 -23.98 -12.26 -15.69
CA SER A 168 -24.40 -11.67 -16.97
C SER A 168 -23.71 -12.45 -18.09
N ALA A 169 -24.49 -13.25 -18.84
CA ALA A 169 -24.03 -13.87 -20.07
C ALA A 169 -23.22 -12.83 -20.88
N PRO A 170 -22.04 -13.18 -21.40
CA PRO A 170 -21.29 -12.26 -22.22
C PRO A 170 -22.08 -12.14 -23.52
N ALA A 171 -22.98 -11.16 -23.59
CA ALA A 171 -23.07 -10.41 -24.81
C ALA A 171 -21.64 -9.89 -25.01
N VAL A 172 -20.86 -10.62 -25.81
CA VAL A 172 -19.72 -10.04 -26.50
C VAL A 172 -20.35 -9.00 -27.42
N ILE A 173 -20.72 -7.87 -26.83
CA ILE A 173 -20.85 -6.63 -27.54
C ILE A 173 -19.41 -6.41 -27.97
N VAL A 174 -19.12 -6.83 -29.21
CA VAL A 174 -18.01 -6.27 -29.97
C VAL A 174 -18.29 -4.78 -29.93
N LYS A 175 -17.73 -4.09 -28.92
CA LYS A 175 -17.79 -2.65 -28.86
C LYS A 175 -17.19 -2.22 -30.18
N LYS A 176 -17.97 -1.50 -31.00
CA LYS A 176 -17.40 -0.81 -32.16
C LYS A 176 -16.10 -0.16 -31.67
N PRO A 177 -14.97 -0.29 -32.38
CA PRO A 177 -13.73 0.33 -31.95
C PRO A 177 -14.08 1.78 -31.60
N GLN A 178 -13.95 2.12 -30.32
CA GLN A 178 -14.26 3.47 -29.88
C GLN A 178 -13.44 4.37 -30.78
N LYS A 179 -14.08 5.33 -31.46
CA LYS A 179 -13.37 6.39 -32.15
C LYS A 179 -12.36 6.93 -31.14
N ARG A 180 -11.08 6.66 -31.37
CA ARG A 180 -10.02 7.19 -30.52
C ARG A 180 -10.08 8.68 -30.76
N ASN A 181 -10.56 9.42 -29.77
CA ASN A 181 -10.32 10.85 -29.77
C ASN A 181 -8.80 11.00 -29.75
N HIS A 182 -8.28 11.76 -30.71
CA HIS A 182 -6.92 12.24 -30.72
C HIS A 182 -6.99 13.67 -30.17
N PRO A 183 -7.15 13.85 -28.85
CA PRO A 183 -7.10 15.19 -28.29
C PRO A 183 -5.73 15.78 -28.61
N GLU A 184 -5.72 17.06 -28.90
CA GLU A 184 -4.49 17.82 -28.96
C GLU A 184 -3.86 17.80 -27.57
N VAL A 185 -2.60 17.38 -27.48
CA VAL A 185 -1.88 17.24 -26.22
C VAL A 185 -0.82 18.32 -26.15
N ASN A 186 -0.85 19.14 -25.11
CA ASN A 186 0.22 20.08 -24.83
C ASN A 186 1.40 19.34 -24.17
N PHE A 187 2.43 19.04 -24.95
CA PHE A 187 3.61 18.31 -24.47
C PHE A 187 4.48 19.13 -23.52
N GLU A 188 4.48 20.46 -23.66
CA GLU A 188 5.21 21.37 -22.76
C GLU A 188 4.61 21.28 -21.36
N GLU A 189 3.28 21.41 -21.25
CA GLU A 189 2.58 21.30 -19.97
C GLU A 189 2.78 19.94 -19.28
N ILE A 190 2.85 18.85 -20.04
CA ILE A 190 3.16 17.52 -19.49
C ILE A 190 4.59 17.47 -18.96
N THR A 191 5.53 18.09 -19.66
CA THR A 191 6.94 18.10 -19.28
C THR A 191 7.14 18.93 -18.02
N ASP A 192 6.57 20.14 -17.98
CA ASP A 192 6.61 21.03 -16.81
C ASP A 192 6.02 20.37 -15.56
N ASN A 193 4.89 19.67 -15.72
CA ASN A 193 4.27 18.92 -14.62
C ASN A 193 5.14 17.77 -14.13
N ARG A 194 5.83 17.06 -15.04
CA ARG A 194 6.76 15.98 -14.66
C ARG A 194 7.96 16.53 -13.91
N ASP A 195 8.52 17.64 -14.35
CA ASP A 195 9.65 18.31 -13.70
C ASP A 195 9.27 18.82 -12.31
N LEU A 196 8.06 19.39 -12.17
CA LEU A 196 7.53 19.82 -10.88
C LEU A 196 7.38 18.63 -9.91
N ILE A 197 6.85 17.50 -10.39
CA ILE A 197 6.73 16.27 -9.60
C ILE A 197 8.11 15.73 -9.21
N GLY A 198 9.07 15.73 -10.13
CA GLY A 198 10.45 15.32 -9.85
C GLY A 198 11.07 16.12 -8.71
N LYS A 199 11.07 17.46 -8.83
CA LYS A 199 11.62 18.37 -7.81
C LYS A 199 10.96 18.18 -6.44
N LYS A 200 9.63 18.03 -6.40
CA LYS A 200 8.90 17.75 -5.16
C LYS A 200 9.29 16.39 -4.54
N SER A 201 9.50 15.38 -5.38
CA SER A 201 9.90 14.04 -4.92
C SER A 201 11.30 14.07 -4.30
N GLU A 202 12.24 14.74 -4.96
CA GLU A 202 13.61 14.92 -4.51
C GLU A 202 13.69 15.65 -3.16
N GLU A 203 12.94 16.74 -3.01
CA GLU A 203 12.90 17.50 -1.76
C GLU A 203 12.30 16.66 -0.62
N TYR A 204 11.23 15.91 -0.90
CA TYR A 204 10.63 15.00 0.06
C TYR A 204 11.60 13.88 0.48
N ALA A 205 12.34 13.31 -0.48
CA ALA A 205 13.33 12.27 -0.25
C ALA A 205 14.53 12.78 0.58
N LEU A 206 15.04 13.97 0.27
CA LEU A 206 16.14 14.59 1.02
C LEU A 206 15.75 14.82 2.50
N ASN A 207 14.57 15.38 2.74
CA ASN A 207 14.07 15.60 4.09
C ASN A 207 13.86 14.29 4.84
N TRP A 208 13.34 13.25 4.16
CA TRP A 208 13.21 11.93 4.74
C TRP A 208 14.58 11.34 5.13
N GLU A 209 15.58 11.49 4.25
CA GLU A 209 16.92 10.95 4.47
C GLU A 209 17.65 11.63 5.63
N LYS A 210 17.57 12.96 5.72
CA LYS A 210 18.09 13.71 6.86
C LYS A 210 17.50 13.20 8.18
N ASN A 211 16.18 13.03 8.21
CA ASN A 211 15.48 12.50 9.38
C ASN A 211 15.90 11.06 9.71
N ARG A 212 16.18 10.22 8.71
CA ARG A 212 16.70 8.86 8.93
C ARG A 212 18.05 8.90 9.64
N LEU A 213 18.99 9.72 9.15
CA LEU A 213 20.32 9.86 9.74
C LEU A 213 20.27 10.43 11.17
N ILE A 214 19.47 11.49 11.38
CA ILE A 214 19.24 12.05 12.72
C ILE A 214 18.65 11.00 13.67
N GLY A 215 17.66 10.23 13.20
CA GLY A 215 17.03 9.16 13.97
C GLY A 215 17.97 8.01 14.34
N LEU A 216 19.04 7.80 13.57
CA LEU A 216 20.12 6.85 13.86
C LEU A 216 21.21 7.44 14.77
N GLY A 217 21.10 8.71 15.17
CA GLY A 217 22.10 9.41 15.98
C GLY A 217 23.23 10.04 15.17
N TYR A 218 23.12 10.08 13.84
CA TYR A 218 24.14 10.61 12.93
C TYR A 218 23.80 12.03 12.42
N SER A 219 23.43 12.94 13.32
CA SER A 219 23.00 14.30 12.94
C SER A 219 24.02 15.06 12.10
N LYS A 220 25.33 14.89 12.36
CA LYS A 220 26.39 15.51 11.54
C LYS A 220 26.39 14.99 10.09
N LEU A 221 26.23 13.68 9.91
CA LEU A 221 26.17 13.10 8.56
C LEU A 221 24.93 13.56 7.79
N ALA A 222 23.84 13.94 8.47
CA ALA A 222 22.66 14.49 7.81
C ALA A 222 22.91 15.86 7.15
N GLU A 223 23.88 16.62 7.65
CA GLU A 223 24.33 17.89 7.07
C GLU A 223 25.36 17.67 5.95
N GLU A 224 26.03 16.52 5.93
CA GLU A 224 27.06 16.13 4.96
C GLU A 224 26.50 15.38 3.74
N ILE A 225 25.18 15.22 3.62
CA ILE A 225 24.56 14.65 2.41
C ILE A 225 24.94 15.50 1.19
N ASP A 226 25.58 14.89 0.20
CA ASP A 226 26.01 15.56 -1.02
C ASP A 226 24.88 15.50 -2.07
N ASP A 227 24.41 16.69 -2.46
CA ASP A 227 23.32 16.92 -3.41
C ASP A 227 23.85 16.93 -4.85
N ARG A 228 23.49 15.90 -5.61
CA ARG A 228 23.99 15.65 -6.98
C ARG A 228 22.91 15.78 -8.04
N ARG A 229 21.73 16.29 -7.71
CA ARG A 229 20.60 16.44 -8.65
C ARG A 229 20.94 17.25 -9.90
N ASN A 230 21.84 18.22 -9.78
CA ASN A 230 22.33 19.03 -10.90
C ASN A 230 23.46 18.35 -11.70
N ARG A 231 23.81 17.10 -11.37
CA ARG A 231 24.93 16.35 -11.96
C ARG A 231 24.47 14.92 -12.33
N PRO A 232 23.56 14.78 -13.33
CA PRO A 232 22.94 13.50 -13.68
C PRO A 232 23.93 12.43 -14.15
N THR A 233 25.16 12.81 -14.53
CA THR A 233 26.23 11.88 -14.92
C THR A 233 26.64 10.94 -13.79
N TYR A 234 26.45 11.31 -12.53
CA TYR A 234 26.68 10.39 -11.40
C TYR A 234 25.70 9.22 -11.36
N GLY A 235 24.53 9.34 -11.99
CA GLY A 235 23.51 8.29 -12.02
C GLY A 235 22.81 8.05 -10.68
N TYR A 236 22.82 9.04 -9.79
CA TYR A 236 22.02 9.11 -8.56
C TYR A 236 21.87 10.56 -8.08
N ASP A 237 20.79 10.85 -7.37
CA ASP A 237 20.45 12.19 -6.88
C ASP A 237 21.22 12.62 -5.64
N PHE A 238 21.46 11.70 -4.69
CA PHE A 238 22.12 12.00 -3.43
C PHE A 238 23.17 10.96 -3.05
N LEU A 239 24.30 11.44 -2.54
CA LEU A 239 25.24 10.61 -1.77
C LEU A 239 25.02 10.86 -0.28
N SER A 240 24.60 9.81 0.42
CA SER A 240 24.33 9.79 1.86
C SER A 240 25.16 8.66 2.52
N PHE A 241 24.78 8.25 3.73
CA PHE A 241 25.55 7.30 4.54
C PHE A 241 24.63 6.29 5.23
N ASN A 242 24.95 5.00 5.20
CA ASN A 242 24.30 4.01 6.07
C ASN A 242 24.76 4.18 7.53
N ALA A 243 26.06 4.40 7.71
CA ALA A 243 26.78 4.62 8.95
C ALA A 243 28.06 5.44 8.66
N PRO A 244 28.80 5.95 9.67
CA PRO A 244 30.06 6.64 9.43
C PRO A 244 31.03 5.80 8.59
N GLY A 245 31.44 6.34 7.43
CA GLY A 245 32.33 5.66 6.48
C GLY A 245 31.67 4.62 5.56
N ASP A 246 30.35 4.42 5.65
CA ASP A 246 29.59 3.54 4.76
C ASP A 246 28.62 4.35 3.91
N GLU A 247 28.99 4.60 2.66
CA GLU A 247 28.25 5.41 1.70
C GLU A 247 26.93 4.76 1.25
N ARG A 248 25.93 5.59 0.95
CA ARG A 248 24.61 5.20 0.48
C ARG A 248 24.24 6.05 -0.74
N TYR A 249 24.04 5.40 -1.88
CA TYR A 249 23.68 6.06 -3.14
C TYR A 249 22.16 6.04 -3.29
N ILE A 250 21.56 7.21 -3.53
CA ILE A 250 20.10 7.37 -3.53
C ILE A 250 19.64 7.96 -4.86
N GLU A 251 18.77 7.22 -5.54
CA GLU A 251 18.04 7.66 -6.72
C GLU A 251 16.56 7.79 -6.40
N VAL A 252 15.97 8.95 -6.68
CA VAL A 252 14.60 9.28 -6.32
C VAL A 252 13.69 9.10 -7.53
N LYS A 253 12.58 8.37 -7.34
CA LYS A 253 11.59 8.16 -8.40
C LYS A 253 10.18 8.40 -7.91
N SER A 254 9.42 9.20 -8.64
CA SER A 254 7.97 9.26 -8.45
C SER A 254 7.32 8.00 -9.02
N ILE A 255 6.43 7.37 -8.24
CA ILE A 255 5.74 6.15 -8.65
C ILE A 255 4.26 6.43 -9.00
N GLY A 256 3.88 6.01 -10.21
CA GLY A 256 2.49 6.03 -10.68
C GLY A 256 1.85 4.65 -10.55
N ARG A 257 0.52 4.59 -10.42
CA ARG A 257 -0.20 3.30 -10.57
C ARG A 257 -0.16 2.87 -12.02
N ASP A 258 0.13 1.60 -12.25
CA ASP A 258 -0.04 0.99 -13.55
C ASP A 258 -1.50 0.57 -13.76
N GLY A 259 -1.97 0.62 -15.01
CA GLY A 259 -3.36 0.30 -15.36
C GLY A 259 -3.72 -1.17 -15.15
N LYS A 260 -2.72 -2.05 -14.99
CA LYS A 260 -2.87 -3.44 -14.56
C LYS A 260 -2.93 -3.51 -13.03
N GLU A 261 -4.02 -4.06 -12.52
CA GLU A 261 -4.34 -4.37 -11.11
C GLU A 261 -3.31 -3.95 -10.04
N GLY A 262 -3.35 -2.68 -9.62
CA GLY A 262 -2.72 -2.23 -8.37
C GLY A 262 -1.18 -2.21 -8.34
N ALA A 263 -0.53 -2.51 -9.46
CA ALA A 263 0.93 -2.40 -9.60
C ALA A 263 1.37 -0.93 -9.67
N PHE A 264 2.64 -0.68 -9.37
CA PHE A 264 3.28 0.63 -9.50
C PHE A 264 4.34 0.58 -10.59
N ARG A 265 4.57 1.71 -11.25
CA ARG A 265 5.63 1.87 -12.24
C ARG A 265 6.41 3.16 -12.01
N PHE A 266 7.68 3.14 -12.39
CA PHE A 266 8.53 4.30 -12.58
C PHE A 266 9.45 4.05 -13.78
N PHE A 267 10.14 5.09 -14.24
CA PHE A 267 11.09 5.00 -15.35
C PHE A 267 12.51 5.09 -14.81
N LEU A 268 13.41 4.29 -15.39
CA LEU A 268 14.81 4.21 -15.04
C LEU A 268 15.63 4.58 -16.28
N SER A 269 16.60 5.48 -16.14
CA SER A 269 17.51 5.83 -17.24
C SER A 269 18.60 4.77 -17.40
N GLY A 270 19.21 4.71 -18.60
CA GLY A 270 20.32 3.80 -18.86
C GLY A 270 21.55 4.06 -17.97
N ASN A 271 21.78 5.33 -17.61
CA ASN A 271 22.87 5.70 -16.70
C ASN A 271 22.61 5.20 -15.28
N GLU A 272 21.41 5.45 -14.75
CA GLU A 272 21.00 4.97 -13.41
C GLU A 272 21.10 3.45 -13.31
N LEU A 273 20.61 2.72 -14.33
CA LEU A 273 20.71 1.26 -14.39
C LEU A 273 22.16 0.77 -14.43
N THR A 274 23.02 1.47 -15.17
CA THR A 274 24.43 1.12 -15.27
C THR A 274 25.12 1.32 -13.92
N VAL A 275 24.95 2.51 -13.32
CA VAL A 275 25.59 2.88 -12.05
C VAL A 275 25.12 1.99 -10.90
N SER A 276 23.82 1.70 -10.80
CA SER A 276 23.27 0.84 -9.74
C SER A 276 23.80 -0.60 -9.77
N ASN A 277 24.34 -1.04 -10.91
CA ASN A 277 24.93 -2.38 -11.09
C ASN A 277 26.47 -2.39 -10.99
N LEU A 278 27.14 -1.23 -10.91
CA LEU A 278 28.59 -1.19 -10.73
C LEU A 278 28.99 -1.81 -9.39
N SER A 279 30.10 -2.54 -9.37
CA SER A 279 30.56 -3.30 -8.18
C SER A 279 30.80 -2.42 -6.94
N ASN A 280 31.20 -1.16 -7.14
CA ASN A 280 31.42 -0.18 -6.08
C ASN A 280 30.13 0.48 -5.55
N HIS A 281 29.01 0.42 -6.31
CA HIS A 281 27.75 1.07 -5.92
C HIS A 281 26.66 0.05 -5.53
N SER A 282 26.63 -1.11 -6.17
CA SER A 282 25.52 -2.08 -6.12
C SER A 282 25.19 -2.59 -4.72
N LYS A 283 26.16 -2.60 -3.80
CA LYS A 283 25.93 -2.96 -2.40
C LYS A 283 25.04 -1.96 -1.67
N ASN A 284 25.18 -0.67 -1.95
CA ASN A 284 24.54 0.42 -1.20
C ASN A 284 23.72 1.37 -2.07
N TYR A 285 23.23 0.91 -3.23
CA TYR A 285 22.38 1.71 -4.11
C TYR A 285 20.90 1.48 -3.79
N TYR A 286 20.16 2.57 -3.58
CA TYR A 286 18.77 2.54 -3.18
C TYR A 286 17.89 3.44 -4.05
N PHE A 287 16.71 2.93 -4.39
CA PHE A 287 15.62 3.71 -4.94
C PHE A 287 14.72 4.26 -3.82
N TYR A 288 14.50 5.57 -3.84
CA TYR A 288 13.55 6.26 -2.97
C TYR A 288 12.29 6.54 -3.79
N LEU A 289 11.31 5.64 -3.64
CA LEU A 289 10.10 5.64 -4.45
C LEU A 289 9.00 6.48 -3.78
N VAL A 290 8.73 7.65 -4.33
CA VAL A 290 7.80 8.65 -3.78
C VAL A 290 6.38 8.44 -4.34
N GLN A 291 5.43 8.24 -3.44
CA GLN A 291 4.01 8.10 -3.76
C GLN A 291 3.24 9.39 -3.47
N TYR A 292 2.40 9.78 -4.43
CA TYR A 292 1.56 10.97 -4.35
C TYR A 292 0.14 10.67 -3.86
N GLY A 293 -0.39 11.60 -3.07
CA GLY A 293 -1.78 11.61 -2.62
C GLY A 293 -2.73 12.12 -3.71
N LYS A 294 -4.03 12.14 -3.40
CA LYS A 294 -5.05 12.72 -4.30
C LYS A 294 -4.99 14.24 -4.36
N ASP A 295 -4.32 14.84 -3.39
CA ASP A 295 -4.05 16.27 -3.26
C ASP A 295 -2.87 16.73 -4.12
N GLY A 296 -2.20 15.81 -4.83
CA GLY A 296 -1.03 16.15 -5.65
C GLY A 296 0.25 16.36 -4.85
N GLU A 297 0.25 15.99 -3.56
CA GLU A 297 1.43 16.11 -2.70
C GLU A 297 2.07 14.75 -2.40
N PRO A 298 3.41 14.71 -2.20
CA PRO A 298 4.09 13.52 -1.69
C PRO A 298 3.49 13.09 -0.34
N CYS A 299 3.03 11.85 -0.25
CA CYS A 299 2.39 11.33 0.96
C CYS A 299 3.09 10.12 1.57
N ASN A 300 3.95 9.43 0.80
CA ASN A 300 4.72 8.30 1.29
C ASN A 300 6.01 8.09 0.49
N LEU A 301 7.00 7.45 1.10
CA LEU A 301 8.27 7.06 0.47
C LEU A 301 8.61 5.62 0.81
N TYR A 302 8.93 4.83 -0.22
CA TYR A 302 9.39 3.45 -0.07
C TYR A 302 10.86 3.37 -0.45
N VAL A 303 11.69 2.92 0.50
CA VAL A 303 13.10 2.65 0.26
C VAL A 303 13.24 1.22 -0.26
N LYS A 304 13.91 1.05 -1.40
CA LYS A 304 14.19 -0.24 -2.01
C LYS A 304 15.66 -0.33 -2.38
N HIS A 305 16.32 -1.40 -1.95
CA HIS A 305 17.64 -1.75 -2.48
C HIS A 305 17.50 -2.09 -3.96
N ALA A 306 18.44 -1.62 -4.79
CA ALA A 306 18.33 -1.78 -6.24
C ALA A 306 18.26 -3.24 -6.68
N GLN A 307 19.13 -4.10 -6.14
CA GLN A 307 19.21 -5.52 -6.54
C GLN A 307 17.98 -6.30 -6.10
N ASP A 308 17.48 -6.03 -4.90
CA ASP A 308 16.22 -6.60 -4.42
C ASP A 308 15.05 -6.16 -5.31
N LEU A 309 15.05 -4.90 -5.75
CA LEU A 309 13.99 -4.38 -6.60
C LEU A 309 14.00 -5.06 -7.98
N TYR A 310 15.17 -5.17 -8.61
CA TYR A 310 15.32 -5.82 -9.92
C TYR A 310 14.90 -7.28 -9.89
N THR A 311 15.26 -8.02 -8.83
CA THR A 311 14.90 -9.44 -8.70
C THR A 311 13.39 -9.65 -8.56
N ASN A 312 12.69 -8.69 -7.95
CA ASN A 312 11.27 -8.81 -7.62
C ASN A 312 10.35 -7.98 -8.54
N SER A 313 10.85 -7.51 -9.68
CA SER A 313 10.07 -6.69 -10.63
C SER A 313 10.26 -7.10 -12.09
N GLU A 314 9.30 -6.73 -12.91
CA GLU A 314 9.39 -6.84 -14.37
C GLU A 314 10.00 -5.56 -14.94
N MET A 315 10.99 -5.69 -15.81
CA MET A 315 11.60 -4.57 -16.53
C MET A 315 11.37 -4.73 -18.03
N SER A 316 10.85 -3.69 -18.67
CA SER A 316 10.62 -3.63 -20.12
C SER A 316 11.31 -2.42 -20.75
N PRO A 317 11.84 -2.50 -21.99
CA PRO A 317 12.42 -1.36 -22.68
C PRO A 317 11.44 -0.19 -22.80
N CYS A 318 11.91 1.04 -22.54
CA CYS A 318 11.09 2.26 -22.62
C CYS A 318 11.59 3.31 -23.62
N ALA A 319 12.87 3.26 -23.98
CA ALA A 319 13.51 4.17 -24.93
C ALA A 319 14.65 3.47 -25.67
N TYR A 320 14.92 3.92 -26.90
CA TYR A 320 16.05 3.47 -27.71
C TYR A 320 16.91 4.69 -28.07
N VAL A 321 18.22 4.53 -28.02
CA VAL A 321 19.18 5.55 -28.50
C VAL A 321 19.69 5.10 -29.86
N VAL A 322 19.45 5.91 -30.89
CA VAL A 322 20.02 5.70 -32.23
C VAL A 322 21.21 6.64 -32.38
N ARG A 323 22.36 6.09 -32.76
CA ARG A 323 23.59 6.84 -33.06
C ARG A 323 23.94 6.59 -34.51
N PHE A 324 24.28 7.65 -35.24
CA PHE A 324 24.71 7.58 -36.62
C PHE A 324 25.68 8.72 -36.88
N ASP A 325 26.60 8.51 -37.82
CA ASP A 325 27.48 9.55 -38.33
C ASP A 325 26.83 10.20 -39.55
N LEU A 326 26.96 11.52 -39.67
CA LEU A 326 26.61 12.23 -40.90
C LEU A 326 27.88 12.22 -41.77
N GLU A 327 27.80 11.64 -42.97
CA GLU A 327 28.86 11.83 -43.97
C GLU A 327 28.93 13.32 -44.31
N GLU A 328 30.12 13.93 -44.23
CA GLU A 328 30.31 15.30 -44.71
C GLU A 328 29.99 15.34 -46.21
N PRO A 329 29.20 16.32 -46.69
CA PRO A 329 28.93 16.45 -48.11
C PRO A 329 30.26 16.68 -48.86
N ALA A 330 30.50 15.84 -49.88
CA ALA A 330 31.70 15.85 -50.72
C ALA A 330 31.90 17.15 -51.51
#